data_AF-A0A0N0D1K3-F1
#
_entry.id   AF-A0A0N0D1K3-F1
#
_cell.length_a   1.000
_cell.length_b   1.000
_cell.length_c   1.000
_cell.angle_alpha   90.00
_cell.angle_beta   90.00
_cell.angle_gamma   90.00
#
_symmetry.space_group_name_H-M   'P 1'
#
loop_
_entity.id
_entity.type
_entity.pdbx_description
1 polymer ?
#
loop_
_entity_poly.entity_id
_entity_poly.type
_entity_poly.pdbx_seq_one_letter_code
_entity_poly.pdbx_strand_id
1 'polypeptide(L)'
;MTYSCLFLTTYYEPFLDTFYGKYPFLKQLSYEEQKKHLFSTFFGDSDFYSNGLRQAGWHADDIIFNCSYLQNAWAKENNIFGMDGKILELAAIQIKHYKPDVVFIHDLQII
;
A
#
# COMPACT_ATOMS: atom_id res chain seq x y z
N MET A 1 24.32 -2.06 -8.79
CA MET A 1 23.43 -1.30 -7.89
C MET A 1 22.02 -1.72 -8.23
N THR A 2 21.19 -2.01 -7.23
CA THR A 2 19.80 -2.43 -7.41
C THR A 2 18.94 -1.18 -7.22
N TYR A 3 18.15 -0.80 -8.23
CA TYR A 3 17.21 0.31 -8.13
C TYR A 3 15.91 -0.11 -7.43
N SER A 4 15.19 0.86 -6.90
CA SER A 4 13.96 0.67 -6.14
C SER A 4 12.79 1.48 -6.71
N CYS A 5 11.60 0.89 -6.75
CA CYS A 5 10.38 1.55 -7.20
C CYS A 5 9.21 1.26 -6.25
N LEU A 6 8.50 2.31 -5.84
CA LEU A 6 7.23 2.16 -5.13
C LEU A 6 6.06 2.52 -6.03
N PHE A 7 5.12 1.60 -6.13
CA PHE A 7 3.86 1.79 -6.83
C PHE A 7 2.81 2.25 -5.82
N LEU A 8 2.18 3.39 -6.06
CA LEU A 8 1.06 3.91 -5.27
C LEU A 8 -0.24 3.69 -6.05
N THR A 9 -1.17 2.96 -5.43
CA THR A 9 -2.49 2.65 -5.97
C THR A 9 -3.59 2.89 -4.93
N THR A 10 -4.82 3.08 -5.39
CA THR A 10 -6.02 3.05 -4.56
C THR A 10 -6.85 1.82 -4.86
N TYR A 11 -7.60 1.38 -3.86
CA TYR A 11 -8.64 0.37 -4.02
C TYR A 11 -10.02 1.01 -3.90
N TYR A 12 -11.01 0.46 -4.60
CA TYR A 12 -12.39 0.91 -4.50
C TYR A 12 -12.91 0.81 -3.05
N GLU A 13 -13.33 1.93 -2.46
CA GLU A 13 -13.70 2.01 -1.03
C GLU A 13 -14.77 0.98 -0.60
N PRO A 14 -15.89 0.79 -1.35
CA PRO A 14 -16.88 -0.24 -0.97
C PRO A 14 -16.33 -1.68 -0.97
N PHE A 15 -15.30 -1.97 -1.76
CA PHE A 15 -14.61 -3.25 -1.66
C PHE A 15 -13.85 -3.36 -0.35
N LEU A 16 -13.09 -2.32 0.05
CA LEU A 16 -12.36 -2.31 1.32
C LEU A 16 -13.31 -2.47 2.51
N ASP A 17 -14.43 -1.75 2.51
CA ASP A 17 -15.46 -1.85 3.55
C ASP A 17 -16.03 -3.27 3.64
N THR A 18 -16.38 -3.86 2.49
CA THR A 18 -16.90 -5.23 2.41
C THR A 18 -15.86 -6.25 2.88
N PHE A 19 -14.61 -6.09 2.46
CA PHE A 19 -13.51 -6.99 2.77
C PHE A 19 -13.21 -7.02 4.28
N TYR A 20 -13.07 -5.85 4.91
CA TYR A 20 -12.83 -5.74 6.35
C TYR A 20 -14.09 -5.99 7.20
N GLY A 21 -15.29 -5.84 6.63
CA GLY A 21 -16.53 -6.29 7.25
C GLY A 21 -16.64 -7.82 7.29
N LYS A 22 -16.23 -8.50 6.22
CA LYS A 22 -16.21 -9.97 6.11
C LYS A 22 -15.10 -10.61 6.98
N TYR A 23 -13.95 -9.96 7.08
CA TYR A 23 -12.79 -10.46 7.81
C TYR A 23 -12.30 -9.48 8.88
N PRO A 24 -13.08 -9.24 9.95
CA PRO A 24 -12.77 -8.19 10.94
C PRO A 24 -11.46 -8.43 11.70
N PHE A 25 -11.01 -9.68 11.82
CA PHE A 25 -9.74 -10.02 12.48
C PHE A 25 -8.52 -9.44 11.76
N LEU A 26 -8.62 -9.17 10.45
CA LEU A 26 -7.52 -8.57 9.67
C LEU A 26 -7.11 -7.20 10.20
N LYS A 27 -8.03 -6.43 10.81
CA LYS A 27 -7.78 -5.09 11.37
C LYS A 27 -6.70 -5.08 12.48
N GLN A 28 -6.40 -6.24 13.05
CA GLN A 28 -5.41 -6.40 14.14
C GLN A 28 -4.09 -7.00 13.67
N LEU A 29 -4.02 -7.47 12.42
CA LEU A 29 -2.80 -8.06 11.86
C LEU A 29 -1.78 -7.00 11.49
N SER A 30 -0.55 -7.44 11.25
CA SER A 30 0.51 -6.56 10.75
C SER A 30 0.20 -6.00 9.36
N TYR A 31 0.88 -4.93 8.98
CA TYR A 31 0.79 -4.33 7.65
C TYR A 31 0.96 -5.38 6.55
N GLU A 32 2.03 -6.17 6.61
CA GLU A 32 2.34 -7.18 5.59
C GLU A 32 1.30 -8.31 5.53
N GLU A 33 0.76 -8.75 6.67
CA GLU A 33 -0.29 -9.77 6.68
C GLU A 33 -1.59 -9.25 6.06
N GLN A 34 -2.01 -8.05 6.42
CA GLN A 34 -3.19 -7.41 5.82
C GLN A 34 -3.01 -7.23 4.31
N LYS A 35 -1.84 -6.72 3.90
CA LYS A 35 -1.47 -6.53 2.50
C LYS A 35 -1.54 -7.85 1.73
N LYS A 36 -0.93 -8.92 2.24
CA LYS A 36 -0.97 -10.26 1.63
C LYS A 36 -2.41 -10.75 1.44
N HIS A 37 -3.29 -10.54 2.42
CA HIS A 37 -4.69 -10.90 2.30
C HIS A 37 -5.43 -10.07 1.23
N LEU A 38 -5.17 -8.76 1.15
CA LEU A 38 -5.71 -7.90 0.08
C LEU A 38 -5.26 -8.38 -1.31
N PHE A 39 -3.95 -8.62 -1.51
CA PHE A 39 -3.43 -9.12 -2.79
C PHE A 39 -3.99 -10.49 -3.16
N SER A 40 -4.25 -11.37 -2.18
CA SER A 40 -4.85 -12.70 -2.43
C SER A 40 -6.29 -12.65 -2.94
N THR A 41 -6.95 -11.50 -2.89
CA THR A 41 -8.30 -11.32 -3.47
C THR A 41 -8.29 -11.11 -4.98
N PHE A 42 -7.14 -10.74 -5.56
CA PHE A 42 -7.01 -10.36 -6.98
C PHE A 42 -8.01 -9.28 -7.44
N PHE A 43 -8.46 -8.40 -6.51
CA PHE A 43 -9.48 -7.39 -6.81
C PHE A 43 -8.92 -6.11 -7.46
N GLY A 44 -7.81 -5.59 -6.95
CA GLY A 44 -7.25 -4.31 -7.39
C GLY A 44 -6.43 -4.40 -8.67
N ASP A 45 -5.58 -3.40 -8.89
CA ASP A 45 -4.63 -3.40 -9.99
C ASP A 45 -3.72 -4.64 -9.95
N SER A 46 -3.40 -5.15 -11.13
CA SER A 46 -2.44 -6.25 -11.25
C SER A 46 -1.04 -5.75 -10.91
N ASP A 47 -0.28 -6.58 -10.18
CA ASP A 47 1.12 -6.34 -9.84
C ASP A 47 2.08 -6.59 -11.03
N PHE A 48 1.61 -6.53 -12.29
CA PHE A 48 2.43 -6.89 -13.45
C PHE A 48 3.64 -5.97 -13.63
N TYR A 49 3.49 -4.66 -13.40
CA TYR A 49 4.61 -3.73 -13.51
C TYR A 49 5.64 -3.95 -12.42
N SER A 50 5.22 -4.06 -11.16
CA SER A 50 6.13 -4.30 -10.03
C SER A 50 6.79 -5.68 -10.12
N ASN A 51 6.05 -6.72 -10.54
CA ASN A 51 6.58 -8.05 -10.80
C ASN A 51 7.59 -8.06 -11.97
N GLY A 52 7.29 -7.36 -13.06
CA GLY A 52 8.22 -7.18 -14.18
C GLY A 52 9.52 -6.49 -13.75
N LEU A 53 9.43 -5.44 -12.94
CA LEU A 53 10.61 -4.77 -12.37
C LEU A 53 11.41 -5.70 -11.45
N ARG A 54 10.75 -6.48 -10.58
CA ARG A 54 11.42 -7.49 -9.75
C ARG A 54 12.19 -8.50 -10.59
N GLN A 55 11.60 -9.00 -11.68
CA GLN A 55 12.27 -9.91 -12.61
C GLN A 55 13.44 -9.25 -13.36
N ALA A 56 13.37 -7.94 -13.61
CA ALA A 56 14.46 -7.16 -14.20
C ALA A 56 15.56 -6.79 -13.18
N GLY A 57 15.50 -7.29 -11.95
CA GLY A 57 16.52 -7.06 -10.93
C GLY A 57 16.34 -5.77 -10.12
N TRP A 58 15.14 -5.20 -10.09
CA TRP A 58 14.79 -4.08 -9.21
C TRP A 58 14.17 -4.58 -7.90
N HIS A 59 14.20 -3.73 -6.87
CA HIS A 59 13.33 -3.86 -5.72
C HIS A 59 12.03 -3.09 -5.99
N ALA A 60 10.89 -3.76 -6.10
CA ALA A 60 9.63 -3.08 -6.34
C ALA A 60 8.55 -3.57 -5.38
N ASP A 61 7.74 -2.62 -4.89
CA ASP A 61 6.67 -2.88 -3.95
C ASP A 61 5.43 -2.01 -4.24
N ASP A 62 4.25 -2.54 -3.90
CA ASP A 62 2.95 -1.94 -4.17
C ASP A 62 2.27 -1.47 -2.87
N ILE A 63 1.88 -0.20 -2.82
CA ILE A 63 1.25 0.45 -1.66
C ILE A 63 -0.19 0.83 -2.00
N ILE A 64 -1.14 0.23 -1.26
CA ILE A 64 -2.56 0.59 -1.30
C ILE A 64 -2.78 1.71 -0.29
N PHE A 65 -2.60 2.96 -0.72
CA PHE A 65 -2.48 4.06 0.24
C PHE A 65 -3.82 4.52 0.80
N ASN A 66 -4.97 4.29 0.13
CA ASN A 66 -6.29 4.67 0.68
C ASN A 66 -6.87 3.64 1.67
N CYS A 67 -6.22 2.50 1.88
CA CYS A 67 -6.71 1.50 2.82
C CYS A 67 -6.38 1.90 4.27
N SER A 68 -7.33 2.56 4.95
CA SER A 68 -7.12 3.10 6.30
C SER A 68 -6.62 2.08 7.33
N TYR A 69 -7.20 0.87 7.40
CA TYR A 69 -6.76 -0.16 8.34
C TYR A 69 -5.33 -0.65 8.08
N LEU A 70 -4.98 -0.85 6.80
CA LEU A 70 -3.64 -1.23 6.38
C LEU A 70 -2.64 -0.12 6.75
N GLN A 71 -2.96 1.12 6.40
CA GLN A 71 -2.08 2.26 6.65
C GLN A 71 -1.92 2.58 8.14
N ASN A 72 -2.95 2.37 8.94
CA ASN A 72 -2.87 2.51 10.40
C ASN A 72 -1.95 1.45 11.02
N ALA A 73 -1.95 0.21 10.51
CA ALA A 73 -1.01 -0.81 10.95
C ALA A 73 0.44 -0.40 10.63
N TRP A 74 0.69 0.08 9.41
CA TRP A 74 2.02 0.57 9.02
C TRP A 74 2.49 1.74 9.89
N ALA A 75 1.61 2.73 10.11
CA ALA A 75 1.92 3.89 10.94
C ALA A 75 2.26 3.48 12.37
N LYS A 76 1.48 2.57 12.96
CA LYS A 76 1.72 2.02 14.29
C LYS A 76 3.07 1.30 14.38
N GLU A 77 3.39 0.44 13.41
CA GLU A 77 4.66 -0.29 13.34
C GLU A 77 5.87 0.65 13.23
N ASN A 78 5.67 1.84 12.66
CA ASN A 78 6.70 2.87 12.47
C ASN A 78 6.66 4.00 13.50
N ASN A 79 5.88 3.87 14.58
CA ASN A 79 5.73 4.88 15.64
C ASN A 79 5.25 6.26 15.12
N ILE A 80 4.39 6.26 14.11
CA ILE A 80 3.77 7.46 13.54
C ILE A 80 2.34 7.56 14.08
N PHE A 81 2.00 8.74 14.62
CA PHE A 81 0.71 9.00 15.27
C PHE A 81 0.03 10.24 14.67
N GLY A 82 -1.29 10.37 14.87
CA GLY A 82 -2.06 11.56 14.46
C GLY A 82 -2.30 11.69 12.96
N MET A 83 -2.32 10.56 12.25
CA MET A 83 -2.53 10.45 10.79
C MET A 83 -3.96 10.04 10.40
N ASP A 84 -4.89 10.01 11.36
CA ASP A 84 -6.29 9.68 11.09
C ASP A 84 -6.87 10.64 10.02
N GLY A 85 -7.33 10.07 8.90
CA GLY A 85 -7.86 10.81 7.75
C GLY A 85 -6.82 11.55 6.89
N LYS A 86 -5.53 11.46 7.21
CA LYS A 86 -4.42 12.15 6.51
C LYS A 86 -3.67 11.21 5.56
N ILE A 87 -4.43 10.68 4.60
CA ILE A 87 -3.99 9.56 3.77
C ILE A 87 -2.80 9.98 2.88
N LEU A 88 -2.86 11.15 2.24
CA LEU A 88 -1.79 11.65 1.37
C LEU A 88 -0.53 11.99 2.15
N GLU A 89 -0.66 12.56 3.35
CA GLU A 89 0.48 12.85 4.22
C GLU A 89 1.17 11.57 4.68
N LEU A 90 0.40 10.53 5.03
CA LEU A 90 0.95 9.24 5.42
C LEU A 90 1.65 8.54 4.25
N ALA A 91 1.08 8.60 3.03
CA ALA A 91 1.74 8.13 1.82
C ALA A 91 3.07 8.88 1.57
N ALA A 92 3.09 10.21 1.74
CA ALA A 92 4.31 11.00 1.62
C ALA A 92 5.37 10.63 2.68
N ILE A 93 4.94 10.30 3.90
CA ILE A 93 5.83 9.79 4.96
C ILE A 93 6.38 8.41 4.58
N GLN A 94 5.56 7.50 4.04
CA GLN A 94 6.02 6.20 3.53
C GLN A 94 7.07 6.35 2.44
N ILE A 95 6.83 7.19 1.44
CA ILE A 95 7.80 7.46 0.37
C ILE A 95 9.13 7.96 0.96
N LYS A 96 9.07 8.89 1.92
CA LYS A 96 10.27 9.41 2.61
C LYS A 96 10.96 8.36 3.48
N HIS A 97 10.22 7.42 4.05
CA HIS A 97 10.75 6.33 4.85
C HIS A 97 11.53 5.34 3.98
N TYR A 98 10.92 4.86 2.90
CA TYR A 98 11.50 3.87 2.00
C TYR A 98 12.55 4.44 1.04
N LYS A 99 12.50 5.75 0.75
CA LYS A 99 13.43 6.47 -0.13
C LYS A 99 13.66 5.76 -1.48
N PRO A 100 12.59 5.46 -2.25
CA PRO A 100 12.75 4.79 -3.52
C PRO A 100 13.44 5.69 -4.55
N ASP A 101 14.06 5.08 -5.56
CA ASP A 101 14.60 5.81 -6.71
C ASP A 101 13.48 6.35 -7.62
N VAL A 102 12.36 5.63 -7.70
CA VAL A 102 11.19 5.97 -8.51
C VAL A 102 9.91 5.79 -7.71
N VAL A 103 9.00 6.77 -7.79
CA VAL A 103 7.61 6.62 -7.35
C VAL A 103 6.73 6.56 -8.59
N PHE A 104 5.99 5.47 -8.74
CA PHE A 104 5.02 5.30 -9.81
C PHE A 104 3.61 5.47 -9.22
N ILE A 105 2.82 6.41 -9.76
CA ILE A 105 1.46 6.67 -9.29
C ILE A 105 0.49 6.16 -10.36
N HIS A 106 -0.26 5.10 -10.05
CA HIS A 106 -1.24 4.50 -10.95
C HIS A 106 -2.55 5.28 -11.00
N ASP A 107 -2.96 5.86 -9.88
CA ASP A 107 -4.25 6.53 -9.75
C ASP A 107 -4.17 8.00 -10.16
N LEU A 108 -4.85 8.32 -11.26
CA LEU A 108 -4.94 9.67 -11.83
C LEU A 108 -5.78 10.63 -10.99
N GLN A 109 -6.54 10.16 -10.00
CA GLN A 109 -7.34 11.04 -9.13
C GLN A 109 -6.51 11.79 -8.08
N ILE A 110 -5.23 11.43 -7.93
CA ILE A 110 -4.29 12.03 -6.97
C ILE A 110 -3.62 13.29 -7.54
N ILE A 111 -3.66 13.47 -8.87
CA ILE A 111 -2.93 14.52 -9.60
C ILE A 111 -3.87 15.66 -9.99
#